data_AF-A0A7G7WC50-F1
#
_entry.id   AF-A0A7G7WC50-F1
#
_cell.length_a   1.000
_cell.length_b   1.000
_cell.length_c   1.000
_cell.angle_alpha   90.00
_cell.angle_beta   90.00
_cell.angle_gamma   90.00
#
_symmetry.space_group_name_H-M   'P 1'
#
loop_
_entity.id
_entity.type
_entity.pdbx_description
1 polymer ?
#
loop_
_entity_poly.entity_id
_entity_poly.type
_entity_poly.pdbx_seq_one_letter_code
_entity_poly.pdbx_strand_id
1 'polypeptide(L)'
;MRIVGTILVVLLAHVSQAQGVRGTWYLIHRSGLVQFTIGADSLLSKRLFPDFSPKQEPPTANGYEQIVSVANRQLIISRSRKEPAAYAAVTLFDVVPGRHFKMAWNAPDTTAASVAALVQLHAQDRRPLFGYYYFHHDYIDALRKMKAPETMTKPDFDAFLTQYANRLKESAETFRKYNYGYVAATYNFELLVQALFEQGYNPLQNVRTMETLFKRFYDEQGLEDALKARMKP
;
A
#
# COMPACT_ATOMS: atom_id res chain seq x y z
N MET A 1 23.64 32.85 15.95
CA MET A 1 22.16 32.76 16.07
C MET A 1 21.47 32.12 14.84
N ARG A 2 22.09 31.14 14.15
CA ARG A 2 21.51 30.44 12.97
C ARG A 2 21.16 28.97 13.21
N ILE A 3 21.56 28.41 14.35
CA ILE A 3 21.39 26.98 14.67
C ILE A 3 19.96 26.67 15.16
N VAL A 4 19.31 27.62 15.83
CA VAL A 4 17.95 27.45 16.40
C VAL A 4 16.88 27.41 15.29
N GLY A 5 17.06 28.14 14.19
CA GLY A 5 16.11 28.17 13.08
C GLY A 5 16.05 26.86 12.29
N THR A 6 17.20 26.22 12.04
CA THR A 6 17.26 24.95 11.31
C THR A 6 16.68 23.80 12.13
N ILE A 7 16.91 23.77 13.44
CA ILE A 7 16.34 22.74 14.34
C ILE A 7 14.82 22.88 14.40
N LEU A 8 14.28 24.11 14.45
CA LEU A 8 12.83 24.35 14.48
C LEU A 8 12.15 23.95 13.16
N VAL A 9 12.78 24.20 12.01
CA VAL A 9 12.25 23.79 10.69
C VAL A 9 12.32 22.28 10.50
N VAL A 10 13.38 21.62 10.97
CA VAL A 10 13.49 20.15 10.94
C VAL A 10 12.45 19.51 11.86
N LEU A 11 12.23 20.04 13.07
CA LEU A 11 11.19 19.58 13.99
C LEU A 11 9.78 19.81 13.42
N LEU A 12 9.50 20.98 12.85
CA LEU A 12 8.20 21.27 12.22
C LEU A 12 7.95 20.39 10.98
N ALA A 13 8.99 20.06 10.20
CA ALA A 13 8.88 19.12 9.08
C ALA A 13 8.58 17.68 9.54
N HIS A 14 9.20 17.22 10.64
CA HIS A 14 8.96 15.89 11.20
C HIS A 14 7.57 15.79 11.86
N VAL A 15 7.11 16.85 12.53
CA VAL A 15 5.76 16.92 13.12
C VAL A 15 4.69 17.04 12.03
N SER A 16 4.95 17.83 10.97
CA SER A 16 4.07 17.96 9.81
C SER A 16 3.89 16.64 9.05
N GLN A 17 4.98 15.90 8.84
CA GLN A 17 4.91 14.59 8.18
C GLN A 17 4.12 13.57 9.01
N ALA A 18 4.31 13.53 10.33
CA ALA A 18 3.50 12.66 11.20
C ALA A 18 2.02 13.05 11.23
N GLN A 19 1.69 14.34 11.09
CA GLN A 19 0.31 14.80 10.90
C GLN A 19 -0.25 14.42 9.52
N GLY A 20 0.59 14.38 8.48
CA GLY A 20 0.18 14.12 7.10
C GLY A 20 -0.41 12.73 6.82
N VAL A 21 -0.18 11.75 7.70
CA VAL A 21 -0.75 10.39 7.58
C VAL A 21 -1.85 10.09 8.60
N ARG A 22 -2.09 10.97 9.57
CA ARG A 22 -3.25 10.84 10.44
C ARG A 22 -4.53 11.10 9.65
N GLY A 23 -5.60 10.40 9.98
CA GLY A 23 -6.89 10.53 9.31
C GLY A 23 -7.47 9.22 8.84
N THR A 24 -8.51 9.31 8.00
CA THR A 24 -9.24 8.17 7.45
C THR A 24 -8.79 7.89 6.02
N TRP A 25 -8.46 6.62 5.78
CA TRP A 25 -7.86 6.10 4.56
C TRP A 25 -8.62 4.87 4.10
N TYR A 26 -8.62 4.61 2.79
CA TYR A 26 -9.31 3.48 2.20
C TYR A 26 -8.35 2.65 1.36
N LEU A 27 -8.29 1.36 1.68
CA LEU A 27 -7.65 0.31 0.90
C LEU A 27 -8.69 -0.33 -0.01
N ILE A 28 -8.35 -0.49 -1.29
CA ILE A 28 -9.13 -1.29 -2.23
C ILE A 28 -8.68 -2.74 -2.15
N HIS A 29 -9.60 -3.66 -1.89
CA HIS A 29 -9.34 -5.08 -1.77
C HIS A 29 -10.25 -5.89 -2.70
N ARG A 30 -9.85 -7.12 -3.03
CA ARG A 30 -10.62 -7.99 -3.95
C ARG A 30 -12.08 -8.18 -3.56
N SER A 31 -12.38 -8.09 -2.26
CA SER A 31 -13.71 -8.32 -1.69
C SER A 31 -14.45 -7.04 -1.28
N GLY A 32 -13.92 -5.86 -1.59
CA GLY A 32 -14.50 -4.57 -1.22
C GLY A 32 -13.46 -3.60 -0.67
N LEU A 33 -13.90 -2.66 0.15
CA LEU A 33 -13.04 -1.60 0.67
C LEU A 33 -12.74 -1.86 2.15
N VAL A 34 -11.55 -1.48 2.58
CA VAL A 34 -11.19 -1.48 4.00
C VAL A 34 -10.86 -0.07 4.41
N GLN A 35 -11.62 0.46 5.37
CA GLN A 35 -11.32 1.72 6.01
C GLN A 35 -10.24 1.51 7.07
N PHE A 36 -9.22 2.36 7.05
CA PHE A 36 -8.21 2.47 8.08
C PHE A 36 -8.22 3.89 8.64
N THR A 37 -8.23 4.02 9.96
CA THR A 37 -8.07 5.31 10.63
C THR A 37 -6.79 5.30 11.43
N ILE A 38 -5.87 6.20 11.09
CA ILE A 38 -4.61 6.40 11.78
C ILE A 38 -4.82 7.52 12.79
N GLY A 39 -5.01 7.15 14.05
CA GLY A 39 -5.22 8.05 15.18
C GLY A 39 -3.90 8.53 15.80
N ALA A 40 -3.98 9.07 17.02
CA ALA A 40 -2.82 9.55 17.76
C ALA A 40 -1.95 8.42 18.34
N ASP A 41 -2.56 7.27 18.63
CA ASP A 41 -1.97 6.11 19.32
C ASP A 41 -2.54 4.77 18.83
N SER A 42 -3.42 4.79 17.84
CA SER A 42 -4.15 3.61 17.38
C SER A 42 -4.34 3.56 15.87
N LEU A 43 -4.37 2.34 15.35
CA LEU A 43 -4.80 1.99 14.00
C LEU A 43 -6.15 1.27 14.11
N LEU A 44 -7.20 1.91 13.62
CA LEU A 44 -8.53 1.30 13.52
C LEU A 44 -8.74 0.78 12.11
N SER A 45 -9.21 -0.45 11.98
CA SER A 45 -9.59 -1.02 10.67
C SER A 45 -11.03 -1.48 10.69
N LYS A 46 -11.75 -1.19 9.60
CA LYS A 46 -13.16 -1.57 9.42
C LYS A 46 -13.39 -1.99 7.98
N ARG A 47 -14.00 -3.16 7.79
CA ARG A 47 -14.42 -3.61 6.46
C ARG A 47 -15.66 -2.85 6.02
N LEU A 48 -15.66 -2.40 4.78
CA LEU A 48 -16.80 -1.79 4.11
C LEU A 48 -17.35 -2.73 3.04
N PHE A 49 -18.58 -2.48 2.63
CA PHE A 49 -19.19 -2.97 1.41
C PHE A 49 -18.52 -2.32 0.17
N PRO A 50 -18.80 -2.82 -1.05
CA PRO A 50 -18.25 -2.24 -2.28
C PRO A 50 -18.60 -0.76 -2.53
N ASP A 51 -19.52 -0.18 -1.76
CA ASP A 51 -20.06 1.18 -1.87
C ASP A 51 -19.62 2.10 -0.71
N PHE A 52 -18.52 1.79 -0.01
CA PHE A 52 -18.02 2.48 1.19
C PHE A 52 -18.96 2.41 2.41
N SER A 53 -20.09 1.73 2.31
CA SER A 53 -20.97 1.51 3.47
C SER A 53 -20.28 0.54 4.45
N PRO A 54 -20.24 0.81 5.76
CA PRO A 54 -19.63 -0.10 6.71
C PRO A 54 -20.36 -1.44 6.81
N LYS A 55 -19.63 -2.56 6.91
CA LYS A 55 -20.23 -3.82 7.40
C LYS A 55 -20.61 -3.67 8.88
N GLN A 56 -21.54 -4.51 9.34
CA GLN A 56 -21.91 -4.64 10.76
C GLN A 56 -20.76 -5.21 11.64
N GLU A 57 -19.60 -5.51 11.07
CA GLU A 57 -18.43 -5.95 11.85
C GLU A 57 -17.87 -4.78 12.67
N PRO A 58 -17.65 -4.96 13.99
CA PRO A 58 -17.04 -3.94 14.83
C PRO A 58 -15.61 -3.64 14.35
N PRO A 59 -15.14 -2.39 14.48
CA PRO A 59 -13.79 -2.03 14.08
C PRO A 59 -12.76 -2.78 14.92
N THR A 60 -11.70 -3.28 14.28
CA THR A 60 -10.54 -3.86 14.97
C THR A 60 -9.55 -2.74 15.27
N ALA A 61 -9.24 -2.54 16.54
CA ALA A 61 -8.26 -1.56 17.00
C ALA A 61 -6.94 -2.24 17.37
N ASN A 62 -5.83 -1.73 16.83
CA ASN A 62 -4.49 -2.07 17.27
C ASN A 62 -3.81 -0.80 17.80
N GLY A 63 -3.31 -0.85 19.03
CA GLY A 63 -2.49 0.24 19.58
C GLY A 63 -1.10 0.28 18.95
N TYR A 64 -0.50 1.46 18.90
CA TYR A 64 0.88 1.67 18.53
C TYR A 64 1.58 2.60 19.54
N GLU A 65 2.91 2.53 19.60
CA GLU A 65 3.73 3.34 20.51
C GLU A 65 4.06 4.71 19.93
N GLN A 66 4.53 4.75 18.68
CA GLN A 66 4.88 6.00 18.00
C GLN A 66 4.94 5.85 16.47
N ILE A 67 4.90 6.99 15.77
CA ILE A 67 5.20 7.10 14.35
C ILE A 67 6.56 7.77 14.20
N VAL A 68 7.49 7.14 13.49
CA VAL A 68 8.85 7.64 13.27
C VAL A 68 9.12 7.80 11.77
N SER A 69 9.66 8.94 11.35
CA SER A 69 10.08 9.12 9.96
C SER A 69 11.51 8.62 9.77
N VAL A 70 11.74 7.83 8.72
CA VAL A 70 13.04 7.26 8.36
C VAL A 70 13.26 7.41 6.86
N ALA A 71 14.15 8.32 6.47
CA ALA A 71 14.36 8.71 5.06
C ALA A 71 13.03 9.12 4.39
N ASN A 72 12.63 8.45 3.31
CA ASN A 72 11.38 8.68 2.58
C ASN A 72 10.22 7.78 3.05
N ARG A 73 10.31 7.23 4.27
CA ARG A 73 9.36 6.27 4.84
C ARG A 73 8.88 6.75 6.20
N GLN A 74 7.72 6.28 6.62
CA GLN A 74 7.23 6.42 7.98
C GLN A 74 6.98 5.04 8.58
N LEU A 75 7.43 4.84 9.82
CA LEU A 75 7.26 3.61 10.55
C LEU A 75 6.18 3.82 11.61
N ILE A 76 5.11 3.03 11.56
CA ILE A 76 4.17 2.93 12.67
C ILE A 76 4.64 1.78 13.55
N ILE A 77 5.13 2.11 14.74
CA ILE A 77 5.82 1.17 15.63
C ILE A 77 4.88 0.71 16.73
N SER A 78 4.74 -0.61 16.90
CA SER A 78 3.90 -1.25 17.92
C SER A 78 4.68 -2.30 18.70
N ARG A 79 4.29 -2.57 19.95
CA ARG A 79 4.80 -3.73 20.69
C ARG A 79 4.35 -5.04 20.03
N SER A 80 5.29 -5.93 19.79
CA SER A 80 5.03 -7.31 19.40
C SER A 80 4.35 -8.05 20.55
N ARG A 81 3.40 -8.92 20.21
CA ARG A 81 2.76 -9.84 21.17
C ARG A 81 3.59 -11.11 21.44
N LYS A 82 4.76 -11.26 20.80
CA LYS A 82 5.66 -12.41 20.98
C LYS A 82 6.64 -12.16 22.12
N GLU A 83 6.98 -13.21 22.85
CA GLU A 83 8.03 -13.23 23.88
C GLU A 83 9.42 -13.59 23.28
N PRO A 84 10.52 -12.97 23.73
CA PRO A 84 10.56 -11.81 24.62
C PRO A 84 9.97 -10.56 23.95
N ALA A 85 9.39 -9.66 24.74
CA ALA A 85 8.80 -8.42 24.25
C ALA A 85 9.72 -7.69 23.24
N ALA A 86 9.20 -7.48 22.03
CA ALA A 86 9.90 -6.85 20.92
C ALA A 86 9.05 -5.73 20.31
N TYR A 87 9.62 -4.96 19.39
CA TYR A 87 8.93 -3.92 18.63
C TYR A 87 8.84 -4.34 17.17
N ALA A 88 7.68 -4.13 16.57
CA ALA A 88 7.42 -4.33 15.15
C ALA A 88 7.04 -3.01 14.48
N ALA A 89 7.31 -2.88 13.18
CA ALA A 89 6.94 -1.71 12.40
C ALA A 89 6.14 -2.10 11.16
N VAL A 90 5.09 -1.33 10.91
CA VAL A 90 4.46 -1.22 9.59
C VAL A 90 5.09 -0.03 8.88
N THR A 91 5.48 -0.20 7.61
CA THR A 91 6.11 0.89 6.85
C THR A 91 5.13 1.53 5.89
N LEU A 92 4.95 2.84 6.03
CA LEU A 92 4.34 3.71 5.03
C LEU A 92 5.42 4.27 4.11
N PHE A 93 5.17 4.27 2.81
CA PHE A 93 6.07 4.80 1.79
C PHE A 93 5.25 5.39 0.63
N ASP A 94 5.92 6.08 -0.29
CA ASP A 94 5.27 6.83 -1.38
C ASP A 94 4.15 7.75 -0.86
N VAL A 95 4.42 8.44 0.26
CA VAL A 95 3.43 9.28 0.93
C VAL A 95 3.23 10.57 0.14
N VAL A 96 2.02 10.74 -0.38
CA VAL A 96 1.53 11.98 -1.00
C VAL A 96 0.46 12.58 -0.07
N PRO A 97 0.80 13.62 0.70
CA PRO A 97 -0.10 14.19 1.71
C PRO A 97 -1.50 14.49 1.17
N GLY A 98 -2.53 14.10 1.94
CA GLY A 98 -3.94 14.30 1.59
C GLY A 98 -4.44 13.50 0.38
N ARG A 99 -3.61 12.64 -0.24
CA ARG A 99 -3.98 11.86 -1.43
C ARG A 99 -3.85 10.37 -1.20
N HIS A 100 -2.62 9.88 -1.03
CA HIS A 100 -2.38 8.45 -0.87
C HIS A 100 -1.03 8.14 -0.23
N PHE A 101 -0.88 6.90 0.21
CA PHE A 101 0.40 6.27 0.52
C PHE A 101 0.34 4.77 0.18
N LYS A 102 1.48 4.09 0.22
CA LYS A 102 1.55 2.63 0.23
C LYS A 102 1.95 2.12 1.61
N MET A 103 1.37 1.01 2.04
CA MET A 103 1.66 0.39 3.33
C MET A 103 2.16 -1.05 3.16
N ALA A 104 3.41 -1.28 3.56
CA ALA A 104 4.02 -2.59 3.63
C ALA A 104 3.84 -3.20 5.03
N TRP A 105 3.28 -4.40 5.09
CA TRP A 105 3.24 -5.22 6.31
C TRP A 105 4.54 -6.02 6.41
N ASN A 106 5.51 -5.53 7.19
CA ASN A 106 6.82 -6.18 7.35
C ASN A 106 6.83 -7.28 8.45
N ALA A 107 5.66 -7.82 8.81
CA ALA A 107 5.41 -8.38 10.14
C ALA A 107 6.15 -9.67 10.56
N PRO A 108 6.83 -10.45 9.70
CA PRO A 108 7.77 -11.45 10.21
C PRO A 108 9.23 -10.94 10.32
N ASP A 109 9.61 -9.87 9.64
CA ASP A 109 11.03 -9.54 9.37
C ASP A 109 11.60 -8.35 10.14
N THR A 110 10.77 -7.65 10.90
CA THR A 110 11.18 -6.38 11.55
C THR A 110 10.79 -6.37 13.01
N THR A 111 11.06 -7.46 13.73
CA THR A 111 11.00 -7.46 15.19
C THR A 111 12.37 -7.12 15.78
N ALA A 112 12.46 -6.07 16.59
CA ALA A 112 13.70 -5.70 17.28
C ALA A 112 13.49 -5.54 18.79
N ALA A 113 14.56 -5.70 19.57
CA ALA A 113 14.51 -5.57 21.03
C ALA A 113 14.18 -4.14 21.50
N SER A 114 14.40 -3.13 20.66
CA SER A 114 14.09 -1.72 20.98
C SER A 114 13.64 -0.96 19.74
N VAL A 115 12.93 0.16 19.96
CA VAL A 115 12.55 1.09 18.89
C VAL A 115 13.79 1.65 18.16
N ALA A 116 14.85 1.99 18.90
CA ALA A 116 16.07 2.52 18.31
C ALA A 116 16.74 1.52 17.34
N ALA A 117 16.82 0.25 17.73
CA ALA A 117 17.35 -0.81 16.88
C ALA A 117 16.47 -1.02 15.63
N LEU A 118 15.15 -0.96 15.78
CA LEU A 118 14.20 -1.06 14.67
C LEU A 118 14.38 0.08 13.65
N VAL A 119 14.48 1.32 14.14
CA VAL A 119 14.71 2.51 13.32
C VAL A 119 16.05 2.40 12.56
N GLN A 120 17.12 1.95 13.22
CA GLN A 120 18.42 1.76 12.58
C GLN A 120 18.37 0.69 11.47
N LEU A 121 17.69 -0.44 11.71
CA LEU A 121 17.49 -1.48 10.72
C LEU A 121 16.78 -0.94 9.48
N HIS A 122 15.69 -0.20 9.67
CA HIS A 122 14.94 0.40 8.56
C HIS A 122 15.70 1.52 7.83
N ALA A 123 16.58 2.25 8.51
CA ALA A 123 17.43 3.28 7.89
C ALA A 123 18.45 2.69 6.91
N GLN A 124 18.88 1.45 7.17
CA GLN A 124 19.80 0.68 6.32
C GLN A 124 19.08 -0.19 5.28
N ASP A 125 17.77 -0.41 5.43
CA ASP A 125 17.00 -1.24 4.51
C ASP A 125 16.80 -0.58 3.14
N ARG A 126 17.52 -1.10 2.13
CA ARG A 126 17.44 -0.67 0.72
C ARG A 126 16.57 -1.58 -0.14
N ARG A 127 15.88 -2.56 0.45
CA ARG A 127 15.03 -3.47 -0.31
C ARG A 127 13.84 -2.71 -0.93
N PRO A 128 13.37 -3.13 -2.12
CA PRO A 128 12.08 -2.70 -2.63
C PRO A 128 10.98 -3.08 -1.64
N LEU A 129 10.07 -2.14 -1.35
CA LEU A 129 8.91 -2.38 -0.51
C LEU A 129 7.70 -2.66 -1.38
N PHE A 130 6.93 -3.67 -0.96
CA PHE A 130 5.65 -4.02 -1.56
C PHE A 130 4.57 -3.73 -0.52
N GLY A 131 3.58 -2.95 -0.92
CA GLY A 131 2.59 -2.43 -0.01
C GLY A 131 1.34 -1.98 -0.74
N TYR A 132 0.22 -2.07 -0.04
CA TYR A 132 -1.06 -1.76 -0.62
C TYR A 132 -1.28 -0.25 -0.66
N TYR A 133 -1.97 0.26 -1.68
CA TYR A 133 -2.38 1.66 -1.73
C TYR A 133 -3.48 1.94 -0.72
N TYR A 134 -3.33 3.09 -0.05
CA TYR A 134 -4.31 3.68 0.83
C TYR A 134 -4.60 5.07 0.30
N PHE A 135 -5.87 5.35 0.06
CA PHE A 135 -6.32 6.64 -0.45
C PHE A 135 -7.02 7.43 0.65
N HIS A 136 -6.67 8.71 0.78
CA HIS A 136 -7.31 9.58 1.76
C HIS A 136 -8.80 9.74 1.45
N HIS A 137 -9.63 9.87 2.48
CA HIS A 137 -11.07 9.99 2.28
C HIS A 137 -11.48 11.14 1.33
N ASP A 138 -10.83 12.30 1.47
CA ASP A 138 -11.09 13.45 0.59
C ASP A 138 -10.65 13.23 -0.86
N TYR A 139 -9.77 12.25 -1.11
CA TYR A 139 -9.27 11.97 -2.46
C TYR A 139 -10.16 10.98 -3.24
N ILE A 140 -11.11 10.31 -2.58
CA ILE A 140 -12.00 9.32 -3.21
C ILE A 140 -12.82 9.93 -4.35
N ASP A 141 -13.33 11.15 -4.20
CA ASP A 141 -14.10 11.80 -5.25
C ASP A 141 -13.26 12.19 -6.47
N ALA A 142 -11.96 12.45 -6.27
CA ALA A 142 -11.04 12.64 -7.39
C ALA A 142 -10.78 11.32 -8.13
N LEU A 143 -10.64 10.20 -7.41
CA LEU A 143 -10.49 8.87 -8.02
C LEU A 143 -11.70 8.49 -8.88
N ARG A 144 -12.92 8.79 -8.41
CA ARG A 144 -14.16 8.54 -9.15
C ARG A 144 -14.25 9.29 -10.48
N LYS A 145 -13.51 10.39 -10.63
CA LYS A 145 -13.44 11.21 -11.86
C LYS A 145 -12.33 10.76 -12.82
N MET A 146 -11.50 9.79 -12.42
CA MET A 146 -10.50 9.20 -13.32
C MET A 146 -11.18 8.38 -14.43
N LYS A 147 -10.42 8.06 -15.49
CA LYS A 147 -10.93 7.26 -16.62
C LYS A 147 -11.44 5.91 -16.12
N ALA A 148 -12.64 5.52 -16.56
CA ALA A 148 -13.20 4.23 -16.19
C ALA A 148 -12.45 3.10 -16.94
N PRO A 149 -12.15 1.95 -16.31
CA PRO A 149 -11.50 0.84 -17.02
C PRO A 149 -12.27 0.38 -18.25
N GLU A 150 -13.59 0.52 -18.25
CA GLU A 150 -14.47 0.20 -19.38
C GLU A 150 -14.20 1.08 -20.60
N THR A 151 -13.59 2.26 -20.44
CA THR A 151 -13.21 3.14 -21.56
C THR A 151 -11.78 2.90 -22.04
N MET A 152 -11.05 1.95 -21.46
CA MET A 152 -9.65 1.69 -21.80
C MET A 152 -9.48 1.35 -23.28
N THR A 153 -8.45 1.83 -23.96
CA THR A 153 -8.18 1.41 -25.35
C THR A 153 -7.31 0.15 -25.39
N LYS A 154 -7.20 -0.53 -26.54
CA LYS A 154 -6.26 -1.67 -26.66
C LYS A 154 -4.81 -1.27 -26.36
N PRO A 155 -4.28 -0.14 -26.87
CA PRO A 155 -2.95 0.35 -26.49
C PRO A 155 -2.79 0.61 -25.00
N ASP A 156 -3.78 1.25 -24.36
CA ASP A 156 -3.75 1.50 -22.91
C ASP A 156 -3.78 0.18 -22.12
N PHE A 157 -4.56 -0.80 -22.59
CA PHE A 157 -4.60 -2.12 -21.99
C PHE A 157 -3.25 -2.84 -22.12
N ASP A 158 -2.56 -2.72 -23.25
CA ASP A 158 -1.22 -3.30 -23.42
C ASP A 158 -0.20 -2.64 -22.50
N ALA A 159 -0.29 -1.32 -22.30
CA ALA A 159 0.55 -0.58 -21.35
C ALA A 159 0.26 -1.00 -19.90
N PHE A 160 -1.01 -1.07 -19.53
CA PHE A 160 -1.48 -1.60 -18.24
C PHE A 160 -0.95 -3.01 -17.98
N LEU A 161 -1.10 -3.92 -18.95
CA LEU A 161 -0.68 -5.32 -18.83
C LEU A 161 0.85 -5.43 -18.68
N THR A 162 1.59 -4.57 -19.37
CA THR A 162 3.06 -4.49 -19.26
C THR A 162 3.48 -4.03 -17.87
N GLN A 163 2.86 -2.98 -17.34
CA GLN A 163 3.13 -2.49 -16.00
C GLN A 163 2.78 -3.53 -14.93
N TYR A 164 1.64 -4.20 -15.07
CA TYR A 164 1.25 -5.30 -14.19
C TYR A 164 2.26 -6.46 -14.24
N ALA A 165 2.68 -6.89 -15.44
CA ALA A 165 3.64 -7.98 -15.61
C ALA A 165 5.01 -7.65 -15.01
N ASN A 166 5.51 -6.42 -15.20
CA ASN A 166 6.76 -5.95 -14.60
C ASN A 166 6.70 -6.00 -13.06
N ARG A 167 5.60 -5.51 -12.47
CA ARG A 167 5.41 -5.55 -11.01
C ARG A 167 5.28 -6.97 -10.48
N LEU A 168 4.63 -7.85 -11.21
CA LEU A 168 4.51 -9.26 -10.86
C LEU A 168 5.89 -9.94 -10.86
N LYS A 169 6.73 -9.66 -11.87
CA LYS A 169 8.12 -10.14 -11.96
C LYS A 169 8.96 -9.65 -10.78
N GLU A 170 8.97 -8.33 -10.53
CA GLU A 170 9.70 -7.73 -9.39
C GLU A 170 9.25 -8.29 -8.03
N SER A 171 7.94 -8.50 -7.86
CA SER A 171 7.37 -9.08 -6.64
C SER A 171 7.84 -10.53 -6.48
N ALA A 172 7.75 -11.35 -7.54
CA ALA A 172 8.20 -12.74 -7.51
C ALA A 172 9.70 -12.88 -7.21
N GLU A 173 10.54 -12.04 -7.82
CA GLU A 173 11.99 -12.02 -7.57
C GLU A 173 12.30 -11.65 -6.11
N THR A 174 11.62 -10.63 -5.57
CA THR A 174 11.77 -10.23 -4.17
C THR A 174 11.30 -11.32 -3.23
N PHE A 175 10.13 -11.92 -3.47
CA PHE A 175 9.61 -13.00 -2.65
C PHE A 175 10.53 -14.21 -2.65
N ARG A 176 11.11 -14.58 -3.79
CA ARG A 176 12.11 -15.65 -3.86
C ARG A 176 13.37 -15.32 -3.06
N LYS A 177 13.85 -14.07 -3.13
CA LYS A 177 15.07 -13.62 -2.44
C LYS A 177 14.92 -13.54 -0.92
N TYR A 178 13.74 -13.16 -0.44
CA TYR A 178 13.50 -12.85 0.98
C TYR A 178 12.50 -13.80 1.67
N ASN A 179 12.06 -14.88 1.01
CA ASN A 179 11.20 -15.94 1.54
C ASN A 179 9.85 -15.47 2.13
N TYR A 180 9.23 -14.46 1.53
CA TYR A 180 7.89 -13.98 1.91
C TYR A 180 6.77 -14.88 1.34
N GLY A 181 6.69 -16.13 1.79
CA GLY A 181 5.74 -17.12 1.25
C GLY A 181 4.24 -16.76 1.38
N TYR A 182 3.88 -15.77 2.20
CA TYR A 182 2.48 -15.44 2.53
C TYR A 182 1.85 -14.31 1.68
N VAL A 183 2.62 -13.63 0.83
CA VAL A 183 2.20 -12.33 0.23
C VAL A 183 1.86 -12.42 -1.26
N ALA A 184 2.22 -13.48 -1.98
CA ALA A 184 2.06 -13.52 -3.44
C ALA A 184 0.58 -13.52 -3.91
N ALA A 185 -0.25 -14.42 -3.40
CA ALA A 185 -1.63 -14.57 -3.91
C ALA A 185 -2.57 -13.44 -3.46
N THR A 186 -2.35 -12.88 -2.26
CA THR A 186 -3.16 -11.78 -1.71
C THR A 186 -2.84 -10.43 -2.34
N TYR A 187 -1.62 -10.28 -2.88
CA TYR A 187 -1.13 -9.04 -3.45
C TYR A 187 -1.39 -8.90 -4.97
N ASN A 188 -1.74 -9.99 -5.67
CA ASN A 188 -2.01 -9.94 -7.12
C ASN A 188 -3.11 -8.94 -7.48
N PHE A 189 -4.22 -8.92 -6.73
CA PHE A 189 -5.29 -7.95 -6.98
C PHE A 189 -4.83 -6.51 -6.73
N GLU A 190 -4.00 -6.31 -5.71
CA GLU A 190 -3.41 -5.01 -5.43
C GLU A 190 -2.54 -4.55 -6.60
N LEU A 191 -1.67 -5.42 -7.14
CA LEU A 191 -0.84 -5.09 -8.31
C LEU A 191 -1.65 -4.62 -9.53
N LEU A 192 -2.82 -5.22 -9.76
CA LEU A 192 -3.75 -4.78 -10.80
C LEU A 192 -4.27 -3.37 -10.52
N VAL A 193 -4.71 -3.11 -9.29
CA VAL A 193 -5.18 -1.79 -8.84
C VAL A 193 -4.07 -0.74 -8.97
N GLN A 194 -2.82 -1.08 -8.62
CA GLN A 194 -1.67 -0.18 -8.75
C GLN A 194 -1.39 0.17 -10.22
N ALA A 195 -1.37 -0.82 -11.09
CA ALA A 195 -1.14 -0.62 -12.52
C ALA A 195 -2.25 0.23 -13.15
N LEU A 196 -3.52 0.05 -12.76
CA LEU A 196 -4.60 0.93 -13.19
C LEU A 196 -4.39 2.38 -12.76
N PHE A 197 -4.12 2.60 -11.47
CA PHE A 197 -3.93 3.94 -10.92
C PHE A 197 -2.82 4.70 -11.64
N GLU A 198 -1.71 4.02 -11.89
CA GLU A 198 -0.52 4.59 -12.53
C GLU A 198 -0.71 4.85 -14.03
N GLN A 199 -1.61 4.12 -14.70
CA GLN A 199 -2.06 4.42 -16.07
C GLN A 199 -3.15 5.52 -16.12
N GLY A 200 -3.51 6.12 -14.99
CA GLY A 200 -4.51 7.18 -14.93
C GLY A 200 -5.96 6.68 -15.01
N TYR A 201 -6.18 5.39 -14.73
CA TYR A 201 -7.51 4.79 -14.63
C TYR A 201 -7.99 4.73 -13.18
N ASN A 202 -9.31 4.75 -12.99
CA ASN A 202 -9.94 4.68 -11.68
C ASN A 202 -9.57 3.36 -10.98
N PRO A 203 -8.82 3.39 -9.87
CA PRO A 203 -8.38 2.18 -9.18
C PRO A 203 -9.49 1.51 -8.36
N LEU A 204 -10.61 2.21 -8.08
CA LEU A 204 -11.73 1.74 -7.23
C LEU A 204 -12.53 0.63 -7.92
N GLN A 205 -11.87 -0.50 -8.18
CA GLN A 205 -12.40 -1.64 -8.92
C GLN A 205 -12.58 -2.84 -8.00
N ASN A 206 -13.41 -3.77 -8.44
CA ASN A 206 -13.56 -5.08 -7.83
C ASN A 206 -13.13 -6.18 -8.82
N VAL A 207 -13.10 -7.44 -8.34
CA VAL A 207 -12.69 -8.59 -9.16
C VAL A 207 -13.53 -8.72 -10.44
N ARG A 208 -14.84 -8.50 -10.38
CA ARG A 208 -15.74 -8.63 -11.53
C ARG A 208 -15.43 -7.60 -12.62
N THR A 209 -15.12 -6.35 -12.25
CA THR A 209 -14.75 -5.34 -13.24
C THR A 209 -13.42 -5.69 -13.90
N MET A 210 -12.44 -6.16 -13.12
CA MET A 210 -11.16 -6.59 -13.66
C MET A 210 -11.32 -7.79 -14.62
N GLU A 211 -12.10 -8.80 -14.25
CA GLU A 211 -12.39 -9.95 -15.12
C GLU A 211 -13.07 -9.53 -16.42
N THR A 212 -14.00 -8.58 -16.35
CA THR A 212 -14.70 -8.05 -17.54
C THR A 212 -13.73 -7.31 -18.45
N LEU A 213 -12.82 -6.51 -17.88
CA LEU A 213 -11.76 -5.83 -18.62
C LEU A 213 -10.88 -6.83 -19.36
N PHE A 214 -10.39 -7.87 -18.66
CA PHE A 214 -9.56 -8.91 -19.26
C PHE A 214 -10.27 -9.63 -20.40
N LYS A 215 -11.50 -10.12 -20.16
CA LYS A 215 -12.33 -10.81 -21.16
C LYS A 215 -12.57 -10.00 -22.43
N ARG A 216 -12.59 -8.67 -22.32
CA ARG A 216 -12.80 -7.78 -23.46
C ARG A 216 -11.61 -7.77 -24.44
N PHE A 217 -10.40 -7.99 -23.93
CA PHE A 217 -9.19 -7.89 -24.73
C PHE A 217 -8.53 -9.25 -25.01
N TYR A 218 -8.75 -10.22 -24.14
CA TYR A 218 -8.20 -11.57 -24.24
C TYR A 218 -9.14 -12.59 -23.61
N ASP A 219 -9.22 -13.78 -24.21
CA ASP A 219 -9.71 -14.96 -23.51
C ASP A 219 -8.64 -15.47 -22.52
N GLU A 220 -8.94 -16.54 -21.78
CA GLU A 220 -8.03 -17.07 -20.76
C GLU A 220 -6.68 -17.50 -21.37
N GLN A 221 -6.72 -18.21 -22.50
CA GLN A 221 -5.54 -18.67 -23.22
C GLN A 221 -4.70 -17.49 -23.75
N GLY A 222 -5.33 -16.52 -24.40
CA GLY A 222 -4.67 -15.34 -24.95
C GLY A 222 -4.06 -14.45 -23.89
N LEU A 223 -4.70 -14.34 -22.71
CA LEU A 223 -4.14 -13.60 -21.58
C LEU A 223 -2.89 -14.29 -21.02
N GLU A 224 -2.95 -15.62 -20.85
CA GLU A 224 -1.81 -16.39 -20.38
C GLU A 224 -0.61 -16.24 -21.32
N ASP A 225 -0.82 -16.35 -22.63
CA ASP A 225 0.23 -16.17 -23.63
C ASP A 225 0.78 -14.73 -23.64
N ALA A 226 -0.10 -13.73 -23.53
CA ALA A 226 0.29 -12.33 -23.46
C ALA A 226 1.12 -12.00 -22.20
N LEU A 227 0.78 -12.61 -21.05
CA LEU A 227 1.54 -12.49 -19.81
C LEU A 227 2.88 -13.21 -19.91
N LYS A 228 2.90 -14.46 -20.39
CA LYS A 228 4.13 -15.23 -20.62
C LYS A 228 5.11 -14.47 -21.52
N ALA A 229 4.62 -13.88 -22.61
CA ALA A 229 5.45 -13.10 -23.53
C ALA A 229 6.15 -11.91 -22.84
N ARG A 230 5.47 -11.26 -21.89
CA ARG A 230 5.98 -10.08 -21.14
C ARG A 230 6.84 -10.45 -19.94
N MET A 231 6.66 -11.65 -19.40
CA MET A 231 7.42 -12.15 -18.25
C MET A 231 8.73 -12.84 -18.64
N LYS A 232 9.06 -12.95 -19.94
CA LYS A 232 10.35 -13.47 -20.38
C LYS A 232 11.51 -12.63 -19.79
N PRO A 233 12.64 -13.27 -19.45
CA PRO A 233 13.77 -12.60 -18.81
C PRO A 233 14.26 -11.40 -19.60
#